data_AF-A0A5B0HJ98-F1
#
_entry.id   AF-A0A5B0HJ98-F1
#
_cell.length_a   1.000
_cell.length_b   1.000
_cell.length_c   1.000
_cell.angle_alpha   90.00
_cell.angle_beta   90.00
_cell.angle_gamma   90.00
#
_symmetry.space_group_name_H-M   'P 1'
#
loop_
_entity.id
_entity.type
_entity.pdbx_description
1 polymer ?
#
loop_
_entity_poly.entity_id
_entity_poly.type
_entity_poly.pdbx_seq_one_letter_code
_entity_poly.pdbx_strand_id
1 'polypeptide(L)'
;MRPEDDYTHPVGPEPHFNESMYVHFNDPVARLGGFLRIANRPNEGRGEVTVCLFLPDGSLGFSYARPEVTSNEAFDSAGMAFRVREPLRHLDVSYAGPLTLVADPAAMDDPRTALGGSPTVEAVVELAVHGIAPVFDHSFDTDGGSFAPNHYEQPLSVQGRIVVDGVETAVGGHGLRDHSWGPRSWQGVCNENGGSGDVVSSARRPASGHRK
;
A
#
# COMPACT_ATOMS: atom_id res chain seq x y z
N MET A 1 -18.21 0.73 -11.41
CA MET A 1 -18.26 0.13 -10.05
C MET A 1 -19.66 0.08 -9.46
N ARG A 2 -19.93 -0.91 -8.61
CA ARG A 2 -21.16 -1.09 -7.81
C ARG A 2 -20.87 -0.94 -6.31
N PRO A 3 -21.88 -0.68 -5.46
CA PRO A 3 -21.70 -0.61 -4.01
C PRO A 3 -21.02 -1.82 -3.38
N GLU A 4 -21.27 -3.02 -3.89
CA GLU A 4 -20.70 -4.26 -3.35
C GLU A 4 -19.18 -4.33 -3.58
N ASP A 5 -18.68 -3.64 -4.60
CA ASP A 5 -17.27 -3.62 -4.95
C ASP A 5 -16.43 -2.77 -3.96
N ASP A 6 -17.05 -2.10 -2.98
CA ASP A 6 -16.37 -1.39 -1.87
C ASP A 6 -15.93 -2.34 -0.74
N TYR A 7 -16.46 -3.56 -0.72
CA TYR A 7 -16.11 -4.62 0.24
C TYR A 7 -15.05 -5.57 -0.33
N THR A 8 -14.55 -6.48 0.49
CA THR A 8 -13.62 -7.51 0.02
C THR A 8 -14.30 -8.56 -0.87
N HIS A 9 -13.52 -9.13 -1.78
CA HIS A 9 -14.01 -10.04 -2.82
C HIS A 9 -13.69 -11.51 -2.51
N PRO A 10 -14.50 -12.46 -3.04
CA PRO A 10 -14.17 -13.88 -2.97
C PRO A 10 -12.79 -14.18 -3.57
N VAL A 11 -12.03 -15.02 -2.88
CA VAL A 11 -10.71 -15.46 -3.31
C VAL A 11 -10.86 -16.56 -4.34
N GLY A 12 -10.35 -16.34 -5.55
CA GLY A 12 -10.29 -17.35 -6.60
C GLY A 12 -9.12 -18.33 -6.43
N PRO A 13 -9.00 -19.34 -7.31
CA PRO A 13 -7.91 -20.33 -7.25
C PRO A 13 -6.56 -19.77 -7.71
N GLU A 14 -6.50 -18.54 -8.22
CA GLU A 14 -5.29 -17.94 -8.77
C GLU A 14 -4.23 -17.73 -7.66
N PRO A 15 -2.99 -18.23 -7.82
CA PRO A 15 -1.97 -18.14 -6.77
C PRO A 15 -1.67 -16.72 -6.31
N HIS A 16 -1.81 -15.75 -7.22
CA HIS A 16 -1.44 -14.35 -6.99
C HIS A 16 -2.65 -13.43 -6.84
N PHE A 17 -3.75 -13.94 -6.26
CA PHE A 17 -4.84 -13.07 -5.81
C PHE A 17 -4.29 -12.01 -4.86
N ASN A 18 -4.54 -10.75 -5.17
CA ASN A 18 -4.15 -9.62 -4.35
C ASN A 18 -5.28 -8.60 -4.34
N GLU A 19 -5.82 -8.36 -3.17
CA GLU A 19 -6.79 -7.31 -2.94
C GLU A 19 -6.22 -6.29 -1.97
N SER A 20 -6.24 -5.02 -2.37
CA SER A 20 -5.65 -3.93 -1.62
C SER A 20 -6.53 -2.72 -1.61
N MET A 21 -6.60 -2.06 -0.47
CA MET A 21 -7.17 -0.73 -0.35
C MET A 21 -6.10 0.23 0.18
N TYR A 22 -6.13 1.44 -0.34
CA TYR A 22 -5.18 2.51 -0.08
C TYR A 22 -5.94 3.79 0.17
N VAL A 23 -5.52 4.58 1.15
CA VAL A 23 -6.02 5.93 1.38
C VAL A 23 -4.83 6.86 1.53
N HIS A 24 -4.76 7.92 0.73
CA HIS A 24 -3.88 9.06 0.99
C HIS A 24 -4.71 10.26 1.44
N PHE A 25 -4.10 11.14 2.23
CA PHE A 25 -4.69 12.40 2.63
C PHE A 25 -3.62 13.47 2.85
N ASN A 26 -4.05 14.73 2.77
CA ASN A 26 -3.23 15.90 3.08
C ASN A 26 -4.10 16.99 3.71
N ASP A 27 -3.68 17.47 4.87
CA ASP A 27 -4.17 18.66 5.55
C ASP A 27 -3.09 19.75 5.50
N PRO A 28 -3.23 20.76 4.62
CA PRO A 28 -2.25 21.82 4.51
C PRO A 28 -2.23 22.78 5.71
N VAL A 29 -3.30 22.84 6.51
CA VAL A 29 -3.40 23.69 7.70
C VAL A 29 -2.65 23.05 8.85
N ALA A 30 -2.90 21.76 9.12
CA ALA A 30 -2.16 20.98 10.10
C ALA A 30 -0.72 20.66 9.66
N ARG A 31 -0.42 20.82 8.36
CA ARG A 31 0.84 20.38 7.72
C ARG A 31 1.10 18.89 7.93
N LEU A 32 0.03 18.11 7.89
CA LEU A 32 0.03 16.67 8.12
C LEU A 32 -0.56 15.98 6.90
N GLY A 33 0.15 15.00 6.38
CA GLY A 33 -0.34 14.16 5.31
C GLY A 33 0.13 12.74 5.49
N GLY A 34 -0.32 11.84 4.63
CA GLY A 34 0.13 10.47 4.70
C GLY A 34 -0.66 9.53 3.82
N PHE A 35 -0.27 8.27 3.87
CA PHE A 35 -1.04 7.19 3.30
C PHE A 35 -1.05 5.95 4.19
N LEU A 36 -2.17 5.23 4.11
CA LEU A 36 -2.41 3.97 4.78
C LEU A 36 -2.78 2.93 3.72
N ARG A 37 -2.23 1.73 3.83
CA ARG A 37 -2.51 0.65 2.88
C ARG A 37 -2.61 -0.69 3.60
N ILE A 38 -3.61 -1.47 3.23
CA ILE A 38 -3.70 -2.91 3.53
C ILE A 38 -3.77 -3.67 2.20
N ALA A 39 -3.07 -4.79 2.11
CA ALA A 39 -3.21 -5.76 1.03
C ALA A 39 -3.31 -7.18 1.59
N ASN A 40 -4.28 -7.94 1.10
CA ASN A 40 -4.52 -9.34 1.43
C ASN A 40 -4.09 -10.22 0.25
N ARG A 41 -3.24 -11.23 0.52
CA ARG A 41 -2.79 -12.26 -0.43
C ARG A 41 -2.99 -13.65 0.19
N PRO A 42 -4.24 -14.05 0.43
CA PRO A 42 -4.60 -15.26 1.19
C PRO A 42 -4.02 -16.55 0.62
N ASN A 43 -3.97 -16.69 -0.71
CA ASN A 43 -3.40 -17.87 -1.38
C ASN A 43 -1.88 -18.00 -1.18
N GLU A 44 -1.21 -16.90 -0.80
CA GLU A 44 0.22 -16.87 -0.45
C GLU A 44 0.44 -16.86 1.07
N GLY A 45 -0.62 -16.88 1.89
CA GLY A 45 -0.55 -16.80 3.35
C GLY A 45 -0.01 -15.46 3.87
N ARG A 46 -0.08 -14.38 3.07
CA ARG A 46 0.62 -13.13 3.35
C ARG A 46 -0.29 -11.92 3.23
N GLY A 47 -0.08 -10.95 4.12
CA GLY A 47 -0.59 -9.59 3.98
C GLY A 47 0.54 -8.57 3.89
N GLU A 48 0.18 -7.34 3.55
CA GLU A 48 1.06 -6.18 3.64
C GLU A 48 0.29 -5.00 4.22
N VAL A 49 0.85 -4.38 5.26
CA VAL A 49 0.28 -3.20 5.89
C VAL A 49 1.34 -2.11 5.89
N THR A 50 0.98 -0.91 5.44
CA THR A 50 1.89 0.24 5.37
C THR A 50 1.23 1.48 5.93
N VAL A 51 1.93 2.16 6.84
CA VAL A 51 1.60 3.49 7.35
C VAL A 51 2.75 4.41 6.99
N CYS A 52 2.44 5.55 6.39
CA CYS A 52 3.41 6.59 6.09
C CYS A 52 2.78 7.93 6.41
N LEU A 53 3.35 8.68 7.35
CA LEU A 53 2.87 9.97 7.81
C LEU A 53 3.95 11.02 7.60
N PHE A 54 3.63 12.10 6.90
CA PHE A 54 4.45 13.30 6.79
C PHE A 54 4.03 14.25 7.90
N LEU A 55 4.87 14.38 8.93
CA LEU A 55 4.52 15.05 10.18
C LEU A 55 4.73 16.57 10.12
N PRO A 56 4.06 17.36 10.99
CA PRO A 56 4.11 18.83 10.93
C PRO A 56 5.51 19.43 11.12
N ASP A 57 6.40 18.73 11.82
CA ASP A 57 7.79 19.11 12.05
C ASP A 57 8.72 18.81 10.85
N GLY A 58 8.19 18.17 9.81
CA GLY A 58 8.92 17.77 8.61
C GLY A 58 9.53 16.37 8.68
N SER A 59 9.38 15.66 9.81
CA SER A 59 9.81 14.27 9.93
C SER A 59 8.82 13.30 9.26
N LEU A 60 9.27 12.06 9.05
CA LEU A 60 8.49 10.98 8.48
C LEU A 60 8.21 9.93 9.55
N GLY A 61 6.94 9.61 9.77
CA GLY A 61 6.55 8.40 10.50
C GLY A 61 6.29 7.26 9.52
N PHE A 62 6.96 6.12 9.69
CA PHE A 62 6.81 4.98 8.80
C PHE A 62 6.63 3.66 9.54
N SER A 63 5.72 2.82 9.06
CA SER A 63 5.52 1.45 9.54
C SER A 63 5.22 0.53 8.37
N TYR A 64 5.84 -0.65 8.36
CA TYR A 64 5.60 -1.69 7.37
C TYR A 64 5.56 -3.06 8.03
N ALA A 65 4.46 -3.78 7.85
CA ALA A 65 4.26 -5.12 8.39
C ALA A 65 3.89 -6.11 7.28
N ARG A 66 4.29 -7.38 7.49
CA ARG A 66 3.94 -8.53 6.64
C ARG A 66 3.20 -9.58 7.49
N PRO A 67 1.96 -9.30 7.89
CA PRO A 67 1.18 -10.24 8.70
C PRO A 67 0.91 -11.53 7.91
N GLU A 68 0.68 -12.63 8.64
CA GLU A 68 0.08 -13.83 8.06
C GLU A 68 -1.40 -13.54 7.78
N VAL A 69 -1.83 -13.77 6.54
CA VAL A 69 -3.21 -13.57 6.11
C VAL A 69 -3.62 -14.75 5.25
N THR A 70 -4.62 -15.49 5.68
CA THR A 70 -5.14 -16.69 5.01
C THR A 70 -6.62 -16.56 4.62
N SER A 71 -7.24 -15.43 4.92
CA SER A 71 -8.61 -15.08 4.52
C SER A 71 -8.66 -13.70 3.87
N ASN A 72 -9.78 -13.39 3.22
CA ASN A 72 -10.04 -12.08 2.63
C ASN A 72 -11.40 -11.52 3.08
N GLU A 73 -11.79 -11.81 4.32
CA GLU A 73 -13.10 -11.42 4.86
C GLU A 73 -13.14 -9.95 5.30
N ALA A 74 -11.98 -9.34 5.55
CA ALA A 74 -11.87 -7.95 5.96
C ALA A 74 -10.50 -7.36 5.61
N PHE A 75 -10.46 -6.04 5.48
CA PHE A 75 -9.25 -5.24 5.60
C PHE A 75 -9.00 -4.91 7.07
N ASP A 76 -8.52 -5.89 7.83
CA ASP A 76 -8.21 -5.76 9.27
C ASP A 76 -6.95 -6.59 9.58
N SER A 77 -5.79 -5.92 9.69
CA SER A 77 -4.51 -6.60 9.89
C SER A 77 -3.43 -5.66 10.44
N ALA A 78 -2.50 -6.22 11.22
CA ALA A 78 -1.36 -5.50 11.82
C ALA A 78 -1.71 -4.14 12.44
N GLY A 79 -2.82 -4.08 13.19
CA GLY A 79 -3.30 -2.89 13.86
C GLY A 79 -4.03 -1.89 12.97
N MET A 80 -4.12 -2.12 11.66
CA MET A 80 -4.88 -1.31 10.71
C MET A 80 -6.22 -1.94 10.37
N ALA A 81 -7.28 -1.14 10.27
CA ALA A 81 -8.57 -1.61 9.76
C ALA A 81 -9.27 -0.55 8.92
N PHE A 82 -9.84 -0.97 7.79
CA PHE A 82 -10.71 -0.17 6.92
C PHE A 82 -12.14 -0.73 7.00
N ARG A 83 -13.09 0.10 7.43
CA ARG A 83 -14.48 -0.32 7.66
C ARG A 83 -15.45 0.51 6.83
N VAL A 84 -16.04 -0.11 5.83
CA VAL A 84 -17.09 0.51 5.00
C VAL A 84 -18.33 0.75 5.87
N ARG A 85 -18.71 2.02 6.05
CA ARG A 85 -19.90 2.44 6.80
C ARG A 85 -21.08 2.65 5.88
N GLU A 86 -20.84 3.29 4.75
CA GLU A 86 -21.78 3.45 3.66
C GLU A 86 -21.00 3.27 2.35
N PRO A 87 -21.33 2.23 1.54
CA PRO A 87 -20.59 1.93 0.33
C PRO A 87 -20.41 3.13 -0.58
N LEU A 88 -19.18 3.32 -1.06
CA LEU A 88 -18.77 4.40 -1.96
C LEU A 88 -18.96 5.81 -1.41
N ARG A 89 -19.24 5.95 -0.11
CA ARG A 89 -19.61 7.22 0.53
C ARG A 89 -18.89 7.49 1.84
N HIS A 90 -18.78 6.50 2.72
CA HIS A 90 -18.19 6.66 4.05
C HIS A 90 -17.39 5.43 4.46
N LEU A 91 -16.10 5.65 4.74
CA LEU A 91 -15.13 4.66 5.17
C LEU A 91 -14.47 5.13 6.48
N ASP A 92 -14.47 4.28 7.50
CA ASP A 92 -13.64 4.50 8.69
C ASP A 92 -12.27 3.85 8.47
N VAL A 93 -11.20 4.62 8.71
CA VAL A 93 -9.82 4.17 8.64
C VAL A 93 -9.19 4.28 10.01
N SER A 94 -8.74 3.16 10.57
CA SER A 94 -8.06 3.12 11.86
C SER A 94 -6.70 2.46 11.77
N TYR A 95 -5.75 2.94 12.57
CA TYR A 95 -4.49 2.27 12.85
C TYR A 95 -4.11 2.45 14.32
N ALA A 96 -3.63 1.40 14.97
CA ALA A 96 -2.99 1.48 16.27
C ALA A 96 -1.76 0.55 16.27
N GLY A 97 -0.57 1.13 16.45
CA GLY A 97 0.67 0.35 16.47
C GLY A 97 1.94 1.19 16.32
N PRO A 98 3.08 0.51 16.10
CA PRO A 98 4.39 1.14 16.11
C PRO A 98 4.67 1.96 14.83
N LEU A 99 5.24 3.14 15.01
CA LEU A 99 5.67 4.05 13.96
C LEU A 99 7.14 4.43 14.17
N THR A 100 8.00 4.18 13.18
CA THR A 100 9.40 4.60 13.20
C THR A 100 9.53 6.04 12.70
N LEU A 101 10.14 6.92 13.51
CA LEU A 101 10.28 8.35 13.21
C LEU A 101 11.63 8.66 12.57
N VAL A 102 11.61 8.95 11.27
CA VAL A 102 12.78 9.34 10.49
C VAL A 102 12.82 10.87 10.42
N ALA A 103 13.83 11.48 11.06
CA ALA A 103 13.94 12.94 11.19
C ALA A 103 14.13 13.66 9.83
N ASP A 104 14.89 13.06 8.91
CA ASP A 104 15.08 13.56 7.55
C ASP A 104 14.45 12.58 6.55
N PRO A 105 13.29 12.89 5.94
CA PRO A 105 12.65 12.02 4.96
C PRO A 105 13.55 11.65 3.77
N ALA A 106 14.55 12.46 3.43
CA ALA A 106 15.50 12.14 2.36
C ALA A 106 16.37 10.91 2.68
N ALA A 107 16.51 10.54 3.96
CA ALA A 107 17.22 9.33 4.36
C ALA A 107 16.56 8.04 3.85
N MET A 108 15.29 8.10 3.43
CA MET A 108 14.57 6.97 2.83
C MET A 108 15.12 6.53 1.46
N ASP A 109 16.17 7.17 0.94
CA ASP A 109 17.00 6.64 -0.15
C ASP A 109 17.69 5.30 0.24
N ASP A 110 17.99 5.09 1.53
CA ASP A 110 18.37 3.79 2.11
C ASP A 110 17.46 3.44 3.30
N PRO A 111 16.25 2.90 3.05
CA PRO A 111 15.25 2.66 4.09
C PRO A 111 15.75 1.76 5.21
N ARG A 112 16.62 0.78 4.91
CA ARG A 112 17.15 -0.15 5.91
C ARG A 112 17.96 0.60 6.97
N THR A 113 18.80 1.54 6.54
CA THR A 113 19.61 2.36 7.44
C THR A 113 18.75 3.40 8.15
N ALA A 114 17.87 4.10 7.42
CA ALA A 114 17.00 5.13 7.98
C ALA A 114 16.09 4.57 9.08
N LEU A 115 15.40 3.46 8.82
CA LEU A 115 14.47 2.84 9.77
C LEU A 115 15.23 2.17 10.92
N GLY A 116 16.36 1.51 10.65
CA GLY A 116 17.14 0.80 11.68
C GLY A 116 17.82 1.71 12.70
N GLY A 117 18.08 2.98 12.35
CA GLY A 117 18.70 3.97 13.23
C GLY A 117 17.72 4.91 13.93
N SER A 118 16.42 4.80 13.66
CA SER A 118 15.40 5.74 14.09
C SER A 118 14.58 5.23 15.28
N PRO A 119 14.11 6.11 16.18
CA PRO A 119 13.25 5.70 17.29
C PRO A 119 11.90 5.20 16.78
N THR A 120 11.31 4.27 17.51
CA THR A 120 9.95 3.78 17.28
C THR A 120 9.05 4.23 18.42
N VAL A 121 7.90 4.79 18.08
CA VAL A 121 6.89 5.30 19.02
C VAL A 121 5.55 4.62 18.73
N GLU A 122 4.61 4.73 19.67
CA GLU A 122 3.23 4.32 19.41
C GLU A 122 2.49 5.41 18.64
N ALA A 123 1.64 4.98 17.70
CA ALA A 123 0.78 5.85 16.94
C ALA A 123 -0.66 5.32 16.88
N VAL A 124 -1.61 6.24 16.90
CA VAL A 124 -3.03 5.99 16.69
C VAL A 124 -3.51 6.90 15.56
N VAL A 125 -4.18 6.32 14.56
CA VAL A 125 -4.84 7.04 13.47
C VAL A 125 -6.31 6.67 13.50
N GLU A 126 -7.18 7.66 13.50
CA GLU A 126 -8.63 7.48 13.39
C GLU A 126 -9.19 8.53 12.43
N LEU A 127 -9.57 8.10 11.23
CA LEU A 127 -10.05 8.97 10.15
C LEU A 127 -11.42 8.50 9.66
N ALA A 128 -12.36 9.44 9.57
CA ALA A 128 -13.57 9.31 8.78
C ALA A 128 -13.30 9.87 7.37
N VAL A 129 -13.53 9.04 6.38
CA VAL A 129 -13.24 9.32 4.98
C VAL A 129 -14.55 9.37 4.19
N HIS A 130 -14.81 10.47 3.51
CA HIS A 130 -16.02 10.69 2.74
C HIS A 130 -15.72 10.91 1.25
N GLY A 131 -16.38 10.15 0.38
CA GLY A 131 -16.32 10.36 -1.06
C GLY A 131 -16.97 11.69 -1.45
N ILE A 132 -16.23 12.56 -2.16
CA ILE A 132 -16.74 13.88 -2.60
C ILE A 132 -17.06 13.95 -4.08
N ALA A 133 -16.75 12.89 -4.82
CA ALA A 133 -17.06 12.72 -6.23
C ALA A 133 -17.44 11.26 -6.50
N PRO A 134 -18.11 10.97 -7.65
CA PRO A 134 -18.28 9.60 -8.11
C PRO A 134 -16.92 8.87 -8.20
N VAL A 135 -16.96 7.56 -8.01
CA VAL A 135 -15.80 6.71 -8.27
C VAL A 135 -15.45 6.71 -9.74
N PHE A 136 -14.16 6.57 -10.02
CA PHE A 136 -13.62 6.45 -11.36
C PHE A 136 -13.01 5.07 -11.51
N ASP A 137 -13.57 4.25 -12.40
CA ASP A 137 -13.05 2.91 -12.68
C ASP A 137 -12.10 2.89 -13.87
N HIS A 138 -11.03 2.15 -13.69
CA HIS A 138 -10.02 1.92 -14.71
C HIS A 138 -9.53 0.48 -14.61
N SER A 139 -9.59 -0.26 -15.71
CA SER A 139 -8.85 -1.51 -15.84
C SER A 139 -7.52 -1.23 -16.54
N PHE A 140 -6.43 -1.71 -15.94
CA PHE A 140 -5.12 -1.73 -16.58
C PHE A 140 -4.96 -3.02 -17.38
N ASP A 141 -5.84 -3.21 -18.36
CA ASP A 141 -5.78 -4.38 -19.24
C ASP A 141 -4.74 -4.13 -20.32
N THR A 142 -3.70 -4.98 -20.32
CA THR A 142 -2.73 -5.05 -21.42
C THR A 142 -2.80 -6.43 -22.06
N ASP A 143 -2.42 -6.54 -23.34
CA ASP A 143 -2.47 -7.79 -24.10
C ASP A 143 -1.67 -8.94 -23.44
N GLY A 144 -0.71 -8.64 -22.54
CA GLY A 144 0.10 -9.60 -21.78
C GLY A 144 -0.44 -10.00 -20.39
N GLY A 145 -1.58 -9.44 -19.97
CA GLY A 145 -2.19 -9.68 -18.65
C GLY A 145 -2.43 -8.40 -17.85
N SER A 146 -3.38 -8.45 -16.93
CA SER A 146 -3.81 -7.28 -16.15
C SER A 146 -3.01 -7.14 -14.85
N PHE A 147 -2.53 -5.93 -14.56
CA PHE A 147 -1.82 -5.62 -13.31
C PHE A 147 -2.77 -5.47 -12.12
N ALA A 148 -3.99 -5.01 -12.38
CA ALA A 148 -5.12 -4.94 -11.45
C ALA A 148 -6.39 -4.93 -12.31
N PRO A 149 -7.04 -6.09 -12.53
CA PRO A 149 -8.17 -6.20 -13.46
C PRO A 149 -9.38 -5.39 -13.02
N ASN A 150 -9.52 -5.20 -11.71
CA ASN A 150 -10.56 -4.36 -11.15
C ASN A 150 -9.94 -3.35 -10.19
N HIS A 151 -10.26 -2.09 -10.42
CA HIS A 151 -9.74 -0.98 -9.65
C HIS A 151 -10.65 0.26 -9.81
N TYR A 152 -10.85 0.98 -8.71
CA TYR A 152 -11.41 2.33 -8.75
C TYR A 152 -10.65 3.28 -7.84
N GLU A 153 -10.69 4.55 -8.22
CA GLU A 153 -10.25 5.66 -7.40
C GLU A 153 -11.43 6.55 -7.01
N GLN A 154 -11.29 7.23 -5.87
CA GLN A 154 -12.26 8.23 -5.46
C GLN A 154 -11.60 9.38 -4.71
N PRO A 155 -11.84 10.63 -5.12
CA PRO A 155 -11.49 11.81 -4.32
C PRO A 155 -12.24 11.84 -3.00
N LEU A 156 -11.56 12.29 -1.95
CA LEU A 156 -12.02 12.23 -0.57
C LEU A 156 -11.98 13.58 0.14
N SER A 157 -12.90 13.78 1.09
CA SER A 157 -12.71 14.61 2.27
C SER A 157 -12.36 13.71 3.45
N VAL A 158 -11.43 14.15 4.29
CA VAL A 158 -10.88 13.37 5.40
C VAL A 158 -10.95 14.19 6.67
N GLN A 159 -11.52 13.62 7.73
CA GLN A 159 -11.64 14.23 9.04
C GLN A 159 -11.25 13.22 10.12
N GLY A 160 -10.58 13.66 11.19
CA GLY A 160 -10.26 12.75 12.28
C GLY A 160 -9.12 13.25 13.16
N ARG A 161 -8.39 12.31 13.75
CA ARG A 161 -7.21 12.61 14.56
C ARG A 161 -6.10 11.60 14.36
N ILE A 162 -4.88 12.08 14.56
CA ILE A 162 -3.67 11.28 14.57
C ILE A 162 -2.91 11.60 15.84
N VAL A 163 -2.56 10.58 16.61
CA VAL A 163 -1.73 10.67 17.80
C VAL A 163 -0.40 10.00 17.51
N VAL A 164 0.71 10.72 17.64
CA VAL A 164 2.06 10.17 17.50
C VAL A 164 2.85 10.57 18.74
N ASP A 165 3.40 9.58 19.45
CA ASP A 165 4.15 9.81 20.71
C ASP A 165 3.37 10.66 21.73
N GLY A 166 2.05 10.40 21.84
CA GLY A 166 1.15 11.15 22.73
C GLY A 166 0.75 12.55 22.25
N VAL A 167 1.29 13.02 21.13
CA VAL A 167 0.90 14.31 20.53
C VAL A 167 -0.25 14.10 19.56
N GLU A 168 -1.41 14.64 19.91
CA GLU A 168 -2.60 14.61 19.06
C GLU A 168 -2.64 15.77 18.07
N THR A 169 -2.92 15.45 16.82
CA THR A 169 -3.18 16.41 15.73
C THR A 169 -4.53 16.08 15.11
N ALA A 170 -5.43 17.07 15.11
CA ALA A 170 -6.68 16.97 14.34
C ALA A 170 -6.38 17.05 12.84
N VAL A 171 -7.11 16.28 12.05
CA VAL A 171 -7.00 16.22 10.59
C VAL A 171 -8.29 16.73 9.98
N GLY A 172 -8.17 17.69 9.05
CA GLY A 172 -9.25 18.21 8.22
C GLY A 172 -8.74 18.51 6.82
N GLY A 173 -8.76 17.51 5.95
CA GLY A 173 -8.09 17.57 4.65
C GLY A 173 -8.85 16.90 3.52
N HIS A 174 -8.12 16.69 2.43
CA HIS A 174 -8.60 16.00 1.25
C HIS A 174 -7.63 14.89 0.86
N GLY A 175 -8.07 13.99 0.00
CA GLY A 175 -7.27 12.84 -0.39
C GLY A 175 -7.86 12.03 -1.53
N LEU A 176 -7.38 10.80 -1.64
CA LEU A 176 -7.85 9.81 -2.60
C LEU A 176 -7.84 8.44 -1.92
N ARG A 177 -8.83 7.62 -2.23
CA ARG A 177 -8.73 6.18 -2.03
C ARG A 177 -8.59 5.45 -3.36
N ASP A 178 -7.86 4.35 -3.31
CA ASP A 178 -7.76 3.33 -4.34
C ASP A 178 -8.20 2.02 -3.70
N HIS A 179 -9.02 1.26 -4.42
CA HIS A 179 -9.31 -0.11 -4.07
C HIS A 179 -9.25 -0.95 -5.34
N SER A 180 -8.49 -2.04 -5.24
CA SER A 180 -8.15 -2.88 -6.36
C SER A 180 -8.11 -4.34 -5.94
N TRP A 181 -8.53 -5.26 -6.82
CA TRP A 181 -8.60 -6.69 -6.52
C TRP A 181 -8.44 -7.58 -7.76
N GLY A 182 -8.16 -8.86 -7.51
CA GLY A 182 -7.99 -9.89 -8.52
C GLY A 182 -6.56 -10.41 -8.64
N PRO A 183 -6.31 -11.32 -9.59
CA PRO A 183 -4.98 -11.89 -9.82
C PRO A 183 -4.02 -10.82 -10.35
N ARG A 184 -2.86 -10.66 -9.71
CA ARG A 184 -1.81 -9.73 -10.14
C ARG A 184 -0.53 -10.47 -10.46
N SER A 185 -0.03 -10.35 -11.68
CA SER A 185 1.31 -10.84 -12.03
C SER A 185 2.17 -9.68 -12.51
N TRP A 186 3.32 -9.46 -11.85
CA TRP A 186 4.37 -8.57 -12.37
C TRP A 186 5.03 -9.15 -13.64
N GLN A 187 4.85 -10.45 -13.88
CA GLN A 187 5.44 -11.17 -15.01
C GLN A 187 4.59 -11.06 -16.29
N GLY A 188 3.29 -10.74 -16.19
CA GLY A 188 2.41 -10.53 -17.35
C GLY A 188 2.82 -9.35 -18.23
N VAL A 189 3.58 -8.39 -17.69
CA VAL A 189 4.10 -7.26 -18.47
C VAL A 189 5.32 -7.65 -19.33
N CYS A 190 5.92 -8.84 -19.13
CA CYS A 190 7.20 -9.18 -19.77
C CYS A 190 7.26 -10.51 -20.54
N ASN A 191 6.17 -11.27 -20.67
CA ASN A 191 6.22 -12.56 -21.39
C ASN A 191 5.26 -12.62 -22.59
N GLU A 192 5.51 -11.79 -23.59
CA GLU A 192 5.29 -12.18 -24.99
C GLU A 192 6.64 -12.26 -25.70
N ASN A 193 7.31 -13.38 -25.50
CA ASN A 193 8.00 -14.13 -26.55
C ASN A 193 8.50 -15.45 -25.97
N GLY A 194 7.70 -16.50 -26.19
CA GLY A 194 8.11 -17.87 -25.94
C GLY A 194 9.39 -18.19 -26.70
N GLY A 195 10.39 -18.62 -25.95
CA GLY A 195 11.67 -19.08 -26.48
C GLY A 195 12.42 -19.81 -25.39
N SER A 196 12.05 -21.08 -25.18
CA SER A 196 12.83 -22.04 -24.41
C SER A 196 14.30 -22.01 -24.82
N GLY A 197 15.20 -21.78 -23.86
CA GLY A 197 16.63 -21.85 -24.09
C GLY A 197 17.37 -21.94 -22.76
N ASP A 198 17.68 -23.17 -22.36
CA ASP A 198 18.65 -23.49 -21.33
C ASP A 198 19.95 -22.69 -21.54
N VAL A 199 20.47 -22.06 -20.48
CA VAL A 199 21.90 -21.73 -20.42
C VAL A 199 22.44 -22.15 -19.06
N VAL A 200 22.77 -23.44 -18.98
CA VAL A 200 23.81 -23.95 -18.08
C VAL A 200 25.18 -23.52 -18.62
N SER A 201 25.98 -22.92 -17.74
CA SER A 201 27.46 -22.98 -17.70
C SER A 201 28.25 -22.73 -19.00
N SER A 202 28.91 -21.56 -19.09
CA SER A 202 30.38 -21.51 -19.23
C SER A 202 30.91 -20.07 -19.18
N ALA A 203 31.43 -19.65 -18.03
CA ALA A 203 32.32 -18.48 -17.96
C ALA A 203 33.78 -18.97 -17.97
N ARG A 204 34.37 -19.13 -19.16
CA ARG A 204 35.84 -19.19 -19.31
C ARG A 204 36.36 -17.76 -19.41
N ARG A 205 37.23 -17.38 -18.47
CA ARG A 205 38.04 -16.15 -18.50
C ARG A 205 38.95 -16.14 -19.75
N PRO A 206 39.09 -15.03 -20.48
CA PRO A 206 40.20 -14.87 -21.41
C PRO A 206 41.46 -14.46 -20.65
N ALA A 207 42.54 -15.20 -20.94
CA ALA A 207 43.90 -14.90 -20.48
C ALA A 207 44.47 -13.71 -21.25
N SER A 208 45.11 -12.81 -20.52
CA SER A 208 45.97 -11.74 -21.04
C SER A 208 47.21 -12.32 -21.73
N GLY A 209 47.35 -12.09 -23.04
CA GLY A 209 48.58 -12.35 -23.80
C GLY A 209 49.29 -11.05 -24.15
N HIS A 210 50.58 -10.96 -23.80
CA HIS A 210 51.50 -9.87 -24.15
C HIS A 210 52.46 -10.30 -25.27
N ARG A 211 53.01 -9.27 -25.96
CA ARG A 211 54.16 -9.24 -26.91
C ARG A 211 53.82 -9.58 -28.38
N LYS A 212 54.36 -8.90 -29.38
CA LYS A 212 55.56 -8.03 -29.47
C LYS A 212 55.25 -6.69 -30.12
#